data_AF-A0A2I0Q9J6-F1
#
_entry.id   AF-A0A2I0Q9J6-F1
#
_cell.length_a   1.000
_cell.length_b   1.000
_cell.length_c   1.000
_cell.angle_alpha   90.00
_cell.angle_beta   90.00
_cell.angle_gamma   90.00
#
_symmetry.space_group_name_H-M   'P 1'
#
loop_
_entity.id
_entity.type
_entity.pdbx_description
1 polymer ?
#
loop_
_entity_poly.entity_id
_entity_poly.type
_entity_poly.pdbx_seq_one_letter_code
_entity_poly.pdbx_strand_id
1 'polypeptide(L)'
;MKKRIIFIIIFITSVIGLVIIQYRYLNIGLNLAQVRFNQNIGQTIKIIKTDLSDNNQLTFLLEKAITNDDTYFKTNIDSLRDASRYFLNDFLETRLLENGIKTDFSYKIYVKDTSLFLNSDNYIDEGVKLKKYPIELQGYLPNSINKKVILELQFQKINEYFLFQLSGLTIPSLVFLAAIIFVVIWVLKSFYWQQSVITMTNDFI
;
A
#
# COMPACT_ATOMS: atom_id res chain seq x y z
N MET A 1 -7.81 -23.31 -46.95
CA MET A 1 -7.56 -23.80 -45.56
C MET A 1 -6.19 -23.39 -44.99
N LYS A 2 -5.05 -23.65 -45.66
CA LYS A 2 -3.70 -23.35 -45.12
C LYS A 2 -3.44 -21.87 -44.74
N LYS A 3 -3.84 -20.90 -45.58
CA LYS A 3 -3.66 -19.46 -45.29
C LYS A 3 -4.40 -18.99 -44.03
N ARG A 4 -5.59 -19.52 -43.77
CA ARG A 4 -6.41 -19.20 -42.58
C ARG A 4 -5.76 -19.68 -41.29
N ILE A 5 -5.19 -20.89 -41.28
CA ILE A 5 -4.47 -21.42 -40.12
C ILE A 5 -3.25 -20.55 -39.81
N ILE A 6 -2.53 -20.09 -40.84
CA ILE A 6 -1.38 -19.18 -40.68
C ILE A 6 -1.80 -17.86 -40.02
N PHE A 7 -2.89 -17.24 -40.48
CA PHE A 7 -3.39 -16.00 -39.86
C PHE A 7 -3.80 -16.21 -38.39
N ILE A 8 -4.47 -17.31 -38.07
CA ILE A 8 -4.86 -17.65 -36.70
C ILE A 8 -3.62 -17.83 -35.81
N ILE A 9 -2.60 -18.53 -36.29
CA ILE A 9 -1.36 -18.76 -35.54
C ILE A 9 -0.63 -17.44 -35.28
N ILE A 10 -0.42 -16.61 -36.31
CA ILE A 10 0.22 -15.30 -36.17
C ILE A 10 -0.53 -14.43 -35.16
N PHE A 11 -1.87 -14.47 -35.23
CA PHE A 11 -2.73 -13.73 -34.33
C PHE A 11 -2.57 -14.19 -32.87
N ILE A 12 -2.64 -15.50 -32.61
CA ILE A 12 -2.45 -16.08 -31.27
C ILE A 12 -1.08 -15.72 -30.71
N THR A 13 -0.02 -15.85 -31.50
CA THR A 13 1.34 -15.47 -31.10
C THR A 13 1.43 -13.98 -30.74
N SER A 14 0.75 -13.12 -31.50
CA SER A 14 0.72 -11.67 -31.24
C SER A 14 0.00 -11.33 -29.93
N VAL A 15 -1.14 -11.97 -29.66
CA VAL A 15 -1.88 -11.78 -28.40
C VAL A 15 -1.08 -12.27 -27.21
N ILE A 16 -0.47 -13.46 -27.30
CA ILE A 16 0.38 -14.00 -26.23
C ILE A 16 1.55 -13.04 -25.95
N GLY A 17 2.22 -12.55 -27.00
CA GLY A 17 3.29 -11.57 -26.87
C GLY A 17 2.83 -10.29 -26.16
N LEU A 18 1.66 -9.78 -26.53
CA LEU A 18 1.10 -8.56 -25.93
C LEU A 18 0.72 -8.77 -24.45
N VAL A 19 0.14 -9.91 -24.09
CA VAL A 19 -0.14 -10.28 -22.69
C VAL A 19 1.15 -10.31 -21.87
N ILE A 20 2.21 -10.94 -22.38
CA ILE A 20 3.52 -11.01 -21.70
C ILE A 20 4.11 -9.62 -21.48
N ILE A 21 4.05 -8.75 -22.49
CA ILE A 21 4.57 -7.38 -22.41
C ILE A 21 3.79 -6.59 -21.36
N GLN A 22 2.46 -6.64 -21.37
CA GLN A 22 1.64 -5.94 -20.37
C GLN A 22 1.93 -6.42 -18.95
N TYR A 23 2.06 -7.74 -18.75
CA TYR A 23 2.42 -8.31 -17.46
C TYR A 23 3.79 -7.81 -16.97
N ARG A 24 4.79 -7.73 -17.86
CA ARG A 24 6.10 -7.17 -17.51
C ARG A 24 6.02 -5.69 -17.14
N TYR A 25 5.27 -4.88 -17.87
CA TYR A 25 5.07 -3.48 -17.53
C TYR A 25 4.40 -3.30 -16.17
N LEU A 26 3.37 -4.09 -15.85
CA LEU A 26 2.73 -4.06 -14.53
C LEU A 26 3.74 -4.36 -13.41
N ASN A 27 4.55 -5.41 -13.57
CA ASN A 27 5.55 -5.76 -12.56
C ASN A 27 6.64 -4.69 -12.38
N ILE A 28 7.10 -4.07 -13.47
CA ILE A 28 8.05 -2.95 -13.39
C ILE A 28 7.42 -1.77 -12.65
N GLY A 29 6.17 -1.44 -12.96
CA GLY A 29 5.41 -0.40 -12.27
C GLY A 29 5.29 -0.67 -10.77
N LEU A 30 4.92 -1.90 -10.39
CA LEU A 30 4.79 -2.31 -8.98
C LEU A 30 6.11 -2.20 -8.23
N ASN A 31 7.20 -2.69 -8.83
CA ASN A 31 8.53 -2.58 -8.24
C ASN A 31 8.95 -1.12 -8.05
N LEU A 32 8.67 -0.27 -9.04
CA LEU A 32 9.00 1.16 -8.95
C LEU A 32 8.18 1.87 -7.86
N ALA A 33 6.89 1.58 -7.75
CA ALA A 33 6.02 2.10 -6.69
C ALA A 33 6.55 1.67 -5.30
N GLN A 34 6.94 0.40 -5.15
CA GLN A 34 7.52 -0.11 -3.92
C GLN A 34 8.85 0.57 -3.56
N VAL A 35 9.75 0.78 -4.52
CA VAL A 35 11.03 1.48 -4.30
C VAL A 35 10.78 2.92 -3.86
N ARG A 36 9.88 3.64 -4.54
CA ARG A 36 9.51 5.01 -4.18
C ARG A 36 8.92 5.09 -2.78
N PHE A 37 8.00 4.17 -2.45
CA PHE A 37 7.45 4.09 -1.09
C PHE A 37 8.55 3.89 -0.04
N ASN A 38 9.48 2.95 -0.28
CA ASN A 38 10.58 2.68 0.63
C ASN A 38 11.55 3.87 0.77
N GLN A 39 11.75 4.66 -0.29
CA GLN A 39 12.53 5.89 -0.22
C GLN A 39 11.81 6.96 0.61
N ASN A 40 10.53 7.18 0.33
CA ASN A 40 9.72 8.18 1.03
C ASN A 40 9.57 7.84 2.51
N ILE A 41 9.32 6.57 2.87
CA ILE A 41 9.22 6.16 4.28
C ILE A 41 10.58 6.32 4.97
N GLY A 42 11.69 6.00 4.29
CA GLY A 42 13.03 6.21 4.83
C GLY A 42 13.35 7.69 5.13
N GLN A 43 12.88 8.61 4.30
CA GLN A 43 12.98 10.05 4.55
C GLN A 43 12.07 10.49 5.69
N THR A 44 10.81 10.04 5.67
CA THR A 44 9.81 10.34 6.69
C THR A 44 10.25 9.89 8.08
N ILE A 45 10.83 8.69 8.19
CA ILE A 45 11.38 8.15 9.45
C ILE A 45 12.46 9.07 10.01
N LYS A 46 13.35 9.60 9.16
CA LYS A 46 14.40 10.54 9.62
C LYS A 46 13.80 11.82 10.16
N ILE A 47 12.79 12.38 9.46
CA ILE A 47 12.09 13.59 9.89
C ILE A 47 11.37 13.36 11.21
N ILE A 48 10.56 12.30 11.33
CA ILE A 48 9.86 11.92 12.56
C ILE A 48 10.85 11.78 13.73
N LYS A 49 11.99 11.12 13.48
CA LYS A 49 13.00 10.91 14.52
C LYS A 49 13.59 12.22 15.02
N THR A 50 13.85 13.18 14.12
CA THR A 50 14.36 14.50 14.47
C THR A 50 13.29 15.34 15.18
N ASP A 51 12.07 15.38 14.67
CA ASP A 51 10.98 16.17 15.26
C ASP A 51 10.59 15.68 16.66
N LEU A 52 10.68 14.36 16.91
CA LEU A 52 10.41 13.77 18.22
C LEU A 52 11.63 13.73 19.14
N SER A 53 12.80 14.23 18.71
CA SER A 53 13.99 14.25 19.58
C SER A 53 14.02 15.40 20.56
N ASP A 54 13.37 16.51 20.21
CA ASP A 54 13.37 17.71 21.03
C ASP A 54 12.24 17.69 22.05
N ASN A 55 12.41 18.45 23.14
CA ASN A 55 11.33 18.66 24.10
C ASN A 55 10.31 19.65 23.53
N ASN A 56 9.20 19.14 23.01
CA ASN A 56 8.06 19.92 22.57
C ASN A 56 6.76 19.44 23.26
N GLN A 57 5.65 20.12 22.97
CA GLN A 57 4.35 19.80 23.57
C GLN A 57 3.94 18.35 23.33
N LEU A 58 4.17 17.82 22.12
CA LEU A 58 3.82 16.44 21.76
C LEU A 58 4.70 15.44 22.53
N THR A 59 6.02 15.61 22.54
CA THR A 59 6.93 14.68 23.23
C THR A 59 6.73 14.70 24.74
N PHE A 60 6.43 15.85 25.33
CA PHE A 60 6.06 15.95 26.74
C PHE A 60 4.75 15.20 27.03
N LEU A 61 3.72 15.43 26.21
CA LEU A 61 2.43 14.76 26.35
C LEU A 61 2.57 13.23 26.22
N LEU A 62 3.37 12.78 25.24
CA LEU A 62 3.65 11.36 25.01
C LEU A 62 4.39 10.71 26.18
N GLU A 63 5.39 11.38 26.76
CA GLU A 63 6.08 10.87 27.95
C GLU A 63 5.05 10.58 29.05
N LYS A 64 4.23 11.57 29.39
CA LYS A 64 3.24 11.49 30.48
C LYS A 64 2.16 10.44 30.21
N ALA A 65 1.69 10.33 28.98
CA ALA A 65 0.73 9.29 28.61
C ALA A 65 1.33 7.87 28.63
N ILE A 66 2.60 7.70 28.25
CA ILE A 66 3.27 6.38 28.26
C ILE A 66 3.59 5.94 29.68
N THR A 67 4.06 6.85 30.53
CA THR A 67 4.42 6.56 31.94
C THR A 67 3.22 6.52 32.89
N ASN A 68 2.02 6.88 32.40
CA ASN A 68 0.80 7.05 33.18
C ASN A 68 0.95 8.09 34.31
N ASP A 69 1.66 9.19 34.04
CA ASP A 69 1.89 10.30 34.96
C ASP A 69 0.93 11.46 34.67
N ASP A 70 -0.09 11.63 35.53
CA ASP A 70 -1.10 12.69 35.42
C ASP A 70 -0.80 13.93 36.30
N THR A 71 0.35 13.97 36.99
CA THR A 71 0.66 15.01 37.98
C THR A 71 0.66 16.44 37.43
N TYR A 72 0.86 16.60 36.12
CA TYR A 72 0.90 17.87 35.41
C TYR A 72 -0.45 18.26 34.77
N PHE A 73 -1.47 17.41 34.90
CA PHE A 73 -2.75 17.57 34.23
C PHE A 73 -3.91 17.52 35.23
N LYS A 74 -4.92 18.37 35.02
CA LYS A 74 -6.18 18.33 35.80
C LYS A 74 -7.16 17.25 35.32
N THR A 75 -6.80 16.53 34.26
CA THR A 75 -7.63 15.53 33.56
C THR A 75 -7.24 14.12 33.98
N ASN A 76 -8.15 13.16 33.84
CA ASN A 76 -7.85 11.75 34.09
C ASN A 76 -6.82 11.21 33.09
N ILE A 77 -6.17 10.12 33.48
CA ILE A 77 -5.14 9.46 32.66
C ILE A 77 -5.69 8.97 31.32
N ASP A 78 -6.94 8.50 31.26
CA ASP A 78 -7.54 8.01 30.03
C ASP A 78 -7.67 9.12 28.98
N SER A 79 -8.18 10.29 29.37
CA SER A 79 -8.28 11.43 28.44
C SER A 79 -6.90 11.97 28.04
N LEU A 80 -5.90 11.90 28.93
CA LEU A 80 -4.52 12.24 28.59
C LEU A 80 -3.97 11.29 27.51
N ARG A 81 -4.21 9.98 27.67
CA ARG A 81 -3.82 8.97 26.68
C ARG A 81 -4.55 9.17 25.36
N ASP A 82 -5.84 9.48 25.39
CA ASP A 82 -6.66 9.71 24.20
C ASP A 82 -6.18 10.95 23.43
N ALA A 83 -5.94 12.05 24.13
CA ALA A 83 -5.38 13.27 23.53
C ALA A 83 -3.99 12.99 22.92
N SER A 84 -3.15 12.23 23.62
CA SER A 84 -1.83 11.84 23.12
C SER A 84 -1.92 11.00 21.84
N ARG A 85 -2.89 10.07 21.77
CA ARG A 85 -3.14 9.29 20.55
C ARG A 85 -3.59 10.19 19.41
N TYR A 86 -4.48 11.13 19.68
CA TYR A 86 -4.97 12.07 18.69
C TYR A 86 -3.84 12.92 18.10
N PHE A 87 -3.05 13.59 18.96
CA PHE A 87 -1.96 14.45 18.51
C PHE A 87 -0.83 13.68 17.81
N LEU A 88 -0.50 12.47 18.29
CA LEU A 88 0.50 11.64 17.61
C LEU A 88 -0.02 11.15 16.26
N ASN A 89 -1.30 10.79 16.15
CA ASN A 89 -1.89 10.39 14.88
C ASN A 89 -1.81 11.54 13.86
N ASP A 90 -2.28 12.72 14.22
CA ASP A 90 -2.27 13.91 13.36
C ASP A 90 -0.85 14.30 12.92
N PHE A 91 0.11 14.25 13.85
CA PHE A 91 1.52 14.47 13.56
C PHE A 91 2.08 13.47 12.54
N LEU A 92 1.86 12.17 12.77
CA LEU A 92 2.37 11.12 11.87
C LEU A 92 1.69 11.17 10.51
N GLU A 93 0.37 11.39 10.47
CA GLU A 93 -0.39 11.54 9.24
C GLU A 93 0.13 12.70 8.41
N THR A 94 0.32 13.87 9.03
CA THR A 94 0.89 15.05 8.37
C THR A 94 2.26 14.74 7.77
N ARG A 95 3.18 14.13 8.54
CA ARG A 95 4.51 13.79 8.04
C ARG A 95 4.50 12.75 6.93
N LEU A 96 3.62 11.76 6.98
CA LEU A 96 3.44 10.77 5.92
C LEU A 96 2.91 11.43 4.64
N LEU A 97 1.87 12.27 4.75
CA LEU A 97 1.25 12.96 3.63
C LEU A 97 2.21 13.95 2.94
N GLU A 98 2.95 14.74 3.71
CA GLU A 98 3.96 15.68 3.20
C GLU A 98 5.06 14.97 2.38
N ASN A 99 5.38 13.73 2.75
CA ASN A 99 6.36 12.88 2.05
C ASN A 99 5.71 11.96 1.00
N GLY A 100 4.45 12.22 0.61
CA GLY A 100 3.77 11.52 -0.48
C GLY A 100 3.31 10.11 -0.15
N ILE A 101 3.20 9.75 1.13
CA ILE A 101 2.67 8.47 1.61
C ILE A 101 1.18 8.68 1.92
N LYS A 102 0.32 8.31 0.96
CA LYS A 102 -1.14 8.52 1.03
C LYS A 102 -1.86 7.20 1.25
N THR A 103 -1.54 6.53 2.33
CA THR A 103 -2.15 5.24 2.69
C THR A 103 -2.45 5.23 4.17
N ASP A 104 -3.48 4.47 4.53
CA ASP A 104 -3.81 4.22 5.93
C ASP A 104 -2.62 3.60 6.65
N PHE A 105 -2.41 4.06 7.88
CA PHE A 105 -1.38 3.57 8.76
C PHE A 105 -1.96 3.34 10.16
N SER A 106 -1.24 2.55 10.93
CA SER A 106 -1.44 2.34 12.35
C SER A 106 -0.09 2.47 13.02
N TYR A 107 -0.06 2.72 14.32
CA TYR A 107 1.20 2.90 15.04
C TYR A 107 1.15 2.34 16.45
N LYS A 108 2.33 2.05 16.99
CA LYS A 108 2.55 1.71 18.39
C LYS A 108 3.85 2.34 18.85
N ILE A 109 3.77 3.18 19.86
CA ILE A 109 4.95 3.64 20.60
C ILE A 109 5.05 2.83 21.89
N TYR A 110 6.22 2.27 22.16
CA TYR A 110 6.44 1.42 23.31
C TYR A 110 7.85 1.57 23.87
N VAL A 111 7.98 1.33 25.16
CA VAL A 111 9.28 1.33 25.86
C VAL A 111 9.80 -0.10 25.87
N LYS A 112 10.99 -0.30 25.33
CA LYS A 112 11.61 -1.61 25.21
C LYS A 112 11.73 -2.29 26.59
N ASP A 113 11.46 -3.59 26.62
CA ASP A 113 11.55 -4.42 27.82
C ASP A 113 10.60 -3.99 28.95
N THR A 114 9.47 -3.37 28.60
CA THR A 114 8.40 -3.01 29.55
C THR A 114 7.01 -3.25 28.94
N SER A 115 5.98 -3.18 29.78
CA SER A 115 4.57 -3.16 29.35
C SER A 115 4.05 -1.75 29.03
N LEU A 116 4.92 -0.72 29.00
CA LEU A 116 4.50 0.66 28.73
C LEU A 116 4.38 0.87 27.22
N PHE A 117 3.16 1.17 26.76
CA PHE A 117 2.87 1.45 25.37
C PHE A 117 1.67 2.40 25.18
N LEU A 118 1.59 2.96 23.99
CA LEU A 118 0.47 3.69 23.43
C LEU A 118 0.34 3.30 21.95
N ASN A 119 -0.83 2.89 21.50
CA ASN A 119 -1.06 2.44 20.13
C ASN A 119 -2.31 3.11 19.55
N SER A 120 -2.38 3.24 18.22
CA SER A 120 -3.60 3.65 17.53
C SER A 120 -4.70 2.61 17.70
N ASP A 121 -5.96 3.03 17.68
CA ASP A 121 -7.12 2.15 17.86
C ASP A 121 -7.18 1.00 16.83
N ASN A 122 -6.64 1.22 15.63
CA ASN A 122 -6.61 0.25 14.52
C ASN A 122 -5.31 -0.57 14.45
N TYR A 123 -4.49 -0.57 15.51
CA TYR A 123 -3.23 -1.32 15.54
C TYR A 123 -3.50 -2.83 15.67
N ILE A 124 -2.78 -3.64 14.88
CA ILE A 124 -2.93 -5.10 14.87
C ILE A 124 -1.57 -5.73 15.19
N ASP A 125 -1.45 -6.45 16.31
CA ASP A 125 -0.17 -7.03 16.74
C ASP A 125 0.38 -8.06 15.73
N GLU A 126 -0.48 -8.92 15.18
CA GLU A 126 -0.09 -10.02 14.28
C GLU A 126 -0.95 -10.08 13.01
N GLY A 127 -0.32 -10.26 11.84
CA GLY A 127 -1.01 -10.37 10.57
C GLY A 127 -0.09 -10.62 9.37
N VAL A 128 -0.50 -11.54 8.49
CA VAL A 128 0.31 -12.07 7.38
C VAL A 128 0.70 -11.02 6.32
N LYS A 129 0.01 -9.87 6.27
CA LYS A 129 0.22 -8.82 5.25
C LYS A 129 0.63 -7.46 5.83
N LEU A 130 1.16 -7.45 7.05
CA LEU A 130 1.54 -6.21 7.73
C LEU A 130 2.99 -5.84 7.39
N LYS A 131 3.21 -4.62 6.88
CA LYS A 131 4.55 -4.04 6.80
C LYS A 131 4.78 -3.12 7.98
N LYS A 132 5.78 -3.47 8.80
CA LYS A 132 6.16 -2.75 10.01
C LYS A 132 7.48 -2.02 9.79
N TYR A 133 7.55 -0.79 10.28
CA TYR A 133 8.70 0.09 10.21
C TYR A 133 9.01 0.61 11.62
N PRO A 134 9.88 -0.09 12.38
CA PRO A 134 10.28 0.35 13.70
C PRO A 134 11.25 1.53 13.62
N ILE A 135 11.02 2.54 14.45
CA ILE A 135 11.81 3.76 14.57
C ILE A 135 12.33 3.85 16.00
N GLU A 136 13.63 3.65 16.19
CA GLU A 136 14.27 3.89 17.49
C GLU A 136 14.42 5.41 17.71
N LEU A 137 13.64 5.93 18.66
CA LEU A 137 13.64 7.35 19.01
C LEU A 137 14.91 7.70 19.79
N GLN A 138 15.32 8.96 19.71
CA GLN A 138 16.48 9.54 20.40
C GLN A 138 16.07 10.87 21.03
N GLY A 139 16.85 11.40 21.98
CA GLY A 139 16.57 12.70 22.59
C GLY A 139 15.61 12.61 23.77
N TYR A 140 14.66 13.54 23.85
CA TYR A 140 13.83 13.77 25.04
C TYR A 140 13.16 12.50 25.60
N LEU A 141 12.32 11.83 24.80
CA LEU A 141 11.55 10.66 25.25
C LEU A 141 12.39 9.55 25.90
N PRO A 142 13.42 8.98 25.22
CA PRO A 142 14.25 7.95 25.83
C PRO A 142 15.11 8.46 26.99
N ASN A 143 15.51 9.74 27.00
CA ASN A 143 16.27 10.34 28.09
C ASN A 143 15.42 10.51 29.36
N SER A 144 14.17 10.98 29.23
CA SER A 144 13.25 11.16 30.35
C SER A 144 12.82 9.83 30.97
N ILE A 145 12.58 8.80 30.13
CA ILE A 145 12.17 7.46 30.58
C ILE A 145 13.38 6.58 30.98
N ASN A 146 14.60 7.03 30.64
CA ASN A 146 15.86 6.31 30.84
C ASN A 146 15.86 4.88 30.24
N LYS A 147 15.15 4.71 29.11
CA LYS A 147 15.02 3.44 28.37
C LYS A 147 14.83 3.70 26.88
N LYS A 148 15.04 2.68 26.07
CA LYS A 148 14.81 2.77 24.61
C LYS A 148 13.32 2.86 24.32
N VAL A 149 12.93 3.90 23.57
CA VAL A 149 11.55 4.09 23.09
C VAL A 149 11.52 3.83 21.59
N ILE A 150 10.57 3.00 21.16
CA ILE A 150 10.43 2.61 19.76
C ILE A 150 9.03 3.03 19.30
N LEU A 151 8.97 3.73 18.18
CA LEU A 151 7.75 4.01 17.43
C LEU A 151 7.69 3.06 16.23
N GLU A 152 6.74 2.14 16.21
CA GLU A 152 6.48 1.25 15.09
C GLU A 152 5.34 1.81 14.24
N LEU A 153 5.63 2.09 12.96
CA LEU A 153 4.60 2.37 11.95
C LEU A 153 4.20 1.07 11.25
N GLN A 154 2.91 0.89 11.03
CA GLN A 154 2.34 -0.28 10.39
C GLN A 154 1.43 0.13 9.24
N PHE A 155 1.70 -0.43 8.06
CA PHE A 155 0.89 -0.24 6.86
C PHE A 155 0.16 -1.53 6.50
N GLN A 156 -1.14 -1.40 6.32
CA GLN A 156 -2.00 -2.50 5.89
C GLN A 156 -2.18 -2.46 4.37
N LYS A 157 -2.37 -3.62 3.74
CA LYS A 157 -2.74 -3.74 2.32
C LYS A 157 -1.85 -2.96 1.34
N ILE A 158 -0.56 -2.85 1.63
CA ILE A 158 0.36 -2.03 0.82
C ILE A 158 0.42 -2.40 -0.66
N ASN A 159 0.15 -3.68 -0.98
CA ASN A 159 0.09 -4.15 -2.36
C ASN A 159 -1.10 -3.55 -3.12
N GLU A 160 -2.25 -3.39 -2.47
CA GLU A 160 -3.44 -2.74 -3.06
C GLU A 160 -3.16 -1.25 -3.31
N TYR A 161 -2.46 -0.59 -2.37
CA TYR A 161 -2.00 0.78 -2.54
C TYR A 161 -1.08 0.94 -3.76
N PHE A 162 -0.10 0.05 -3.96
CA PHE A 162 0.78 0.11 -5.15
C PHE A 162 0.02 -0.11 -6.46
N LEU A 163 -0.95 -1.03 -6.48
CA LEU A 163 -1.81 -1.23 -7.65
C LEU A 163 -2.65 0.03 -7.95
N PHE A 164 -3.21 0.66 -6.91
CA PHE A 164 -3.98 1.89 -7.05
C PHE A 164 -3.11 3.05 -7.54
N GLN A 165 -1.87 3.18 -7.05
CA GLN A 165 -0.94 4.20 -7.52
C GLN A 165 -0.59 4.06 -9.02
N LEU A 166 -0.69 2.85 -9.57
CA LEU A 166 -0.44 2.56 -10.99
C LEU A 166 -1.71 2.61 -11.85
N SER A 167 -2.89 2.75 -11.23
CA SER A 167 -4.21 2.60 -11.85
C SER A 167 -4.43 3.51 -13.05
N GLY A 168 -3.85 4.71 -13.05
CA GLY A 168 -4.03 5.71 -14.10
C GLY A 168 -3.60 5.25 -15.49
N LEU A 169 -2.71 4.26 -15.59
CA LEU A 169 -2.26 3.70 -16.88
C LEU A 169 -2.54 2.19 -17.00
N THR A 170 -2.40 1.42 -15.91
CA THR A 170 -2.47 -0.05 -15.97
C THR A 170 -3.90 -0.58 -16.09
N ILE A 171 -4.88 0.05 -15.42
CA ILE A 171 -6.28 -0.37 -15.51
C ILE A 171 -6.81 -0.17 -16.94
N PRO A 172 -6.66 1.02 -17.56
CA PRO A 172 -7.06 1.21 -18.96
C PRO A 172 -6.40 0.21 -19.92
N SER A 173 -5.10 -0.08 -19.76
CA SER A 173 -4.41 -1.01 -20.66
C SER A 173 -4.95 -2.44 -20.58
N LEU A 174 -5.32 -2.88 -19.37
CA LEU A 174 -5.94 -4.19 -19.15
C LEU A 174 -7.36 -4.25 -19.73
N VAL A 175 -8.12 -3.16 -19.65
CA VAL A 175 -9.45 -3.05 -20.28
C VAL A 175 -9.34 -3.16 -21.80
N PHE A 176 -8.41 -2.44 -22.42
CA PHE A 176 -8.17 -2.56 -23.86
C PHE A 176 -7.73 -3.97 -24.27
N LEU A 177 -6.87 -4.62 -23.48
CA LEU A 177 -6.47 -6.00 -23.71
C LEU A 177 -7.67 -6.95 -23.68
N ALA A 178 -8.51 -6.84 -22.65
CA ALA A 178 -9.71 -7.65 -22.51
C ALA A 178 -10.69 -7.42 -23.68
N ALA A 179 -10.87 -6.16 -24.10
CA ALA A 179 -11.69 -5.81 -25.25
C ALA A 179 -11.15 -6.43 -26.55
N ILE A 180 -9.83 -6.38 -26.79
CA ILE A 180 -9.20 -7.04 -27.96
C ILE A 180 -9.46 -8.54 -27.91
N ILE A 181 -9.21 -9.20 -26.78
CA ILE A 181 -9.45 -10.64 -26.62
C ILE A 181 -10.93 -10.97 -26.88
N PHE A 182 -11.86 -10.17 -26.36
CA PHE A 182 -13.29 -10.36 -26.56
C PHE A 182 -13.70 -10.24 -28.03
N VAL A 183 -13.27 -9.16 -28.70
CA VAL A 183 -13.55 -8.93 -30.13
C VAL A 183 -13.03 -10.09 -30.97
N VAL A 184 -11.86 -10.63 -30.64
CA VAL A 184 -11.27 -11.76 -31.36
C VAL A 184 -12.10 -13.02 -31.20
N ILE A 185 -12.47 -13.38 -29.97
CA ILE A 185 -13.29 -14.56 -29.70
C ILE A 185 -14.62 -14.44 -30.47
N TRP A 186 -15.20 -13.24 -30.47
CA TRP A 186 -16.42 -12.95 -31.21
C TRP A 186 -16.25 -13.10 -32.72
N VAL A 187 -15.18 -12.54 -33.29
CA VAL A 187 -14.87 -12.65 -34.73
C VAL A 187 -14.65 -14.12 -35.14
N LEU A 188 -13.88 -14.88 -34.36
CA LEU A 188 -13.68 -16.31 -34.62
C LEU A 188 -15.02 -17.05 -34.62
N LYS A 189 -15.86 -16.84 -33.60
CA LYS A 189 -17.19 -17.44 -33.51
C LYS A 189 -18.07 -17.08 -34.73
N SER A 190 -18.07 -15.81 -35.14
CA SER A 190 -18.84 -15.33 -36.30
C SER A 190 -18.40 -16.01 -37.60
N PHE A 191 -17.08 -16.13 -37.84
CA PHE A 191 -16.55 -16.85 -38.99
C PHE A 191 -16.90 -18.34 -38.99
N TYR A 192 -16.87 -19.01 -37.83
CA TYR A 192 -17.30 -20.41 -37.73
C TYR A 192 -18.80 -20.56 -38.07
N TRP A 193 -19.62 -19.61 -37.65
CA TRP A 193 -21.06 -19.63 -37.91
C TRP A 193 -21.38 -19.41 -39.40
N GLN A 194 -20.66 -18.52 -40.08
CA GLN A 194 -20.79 -18.31 -41.53
C GLN A 194 -20.46 -19.58 -42.33
N GLN A 195 -19.48 -20.38 -41.89
CA GLN A 195 -19.16 -21.64 -42.57
C GLN A 195 -20.27 -22.68 -42.44
N SER A 196 -20.93 -22.81 -41.28
CA SER A 196 -21.98 -23.83 -41.11
C SER A 196 -23.20 -23.55 -42.00
N VAL A 197 -23.53 -22.28 -42.21
CA VAL A 197 -24.65 -21.86 -43.08
C VAL A 197 -24.37 -22.22 -44.54
N ILE A 198 -23.14 -21.97 -45.03
CA ILE A 198 -22.78 -22.28 -46.42
C ILE A 198 -22.75 -23.79 -46.69
N THR A 199 -22.27 -24.61 -45.73
CA THR A 199 -22.35 -26.08 -45.87
C THR A 199 -23.78 -26.58 -45.90
N MET A 200 -24.68 -26.01 -45.08
CA MET A 200 -26.10 -26.42 -45.14
C MET A 200 -26.77 -26.06 -46.47
N THR A 201 -26.49 -24.90 -47.05
CA THR A 201 -27.08 -24.54 -48.36
C THR A 201 -26.55 -25.42 -49.51
N ASN A 202 -25.31 -25.90 -49.42
CA ASN A 202 -24.71 -26.73 -50.47
C ASN A 202 -25.14 -28.21 -50.41
N ASP A 203 -25.71 -28.68 -49.30
CA ASP A 203 -26.33 -30.01 -49.18
C ASP A 203 -27.80 -30.02 -49.67
N PHE A 204 -28.37 -28.86 -50.01
CA PHE A 204 -29.75 -28.70 -50.53
C PHE A 204 -29.83 -28.46 -52.05
N ILE A 205 -28.70 -28.43 -52.77
CA ILE A 205 -28.60 -28.34 -54.24
C ILE A 205 -28.00 -29.64 -54.78
#